data_AF-A0A8J4VUB9-F1
#
_entry.id   AF-A0A8J4VUB9-F1
#
_cell.length_a   1.000
_cell.length_b   1.000
_cell.length_c   1.000
_cell.angle_alpha   90.00
_cell.angle_beta   90.00
_cell.angle_gamma   90.00
#
_symmetry.space_group_name_H-M   'P 1'
#
loop_
_entity.id
_entity.type
_entity.pdbx_description
1 polymer ?
#
loop_
_entity_poly.entity_id
_entity_poly.type
_entity_poly.pdbx_seq_one_letter_code
_entity_poly.pdbx_strand_id
1 'polypeptide(L)'
;MGSREIHGELKISILEEDLLAAESLNAKQKYAYERILEKVFSNTPGAFFIDGPGGSGKIFLYRAHLATIRSKHLMAFATASSGVAASMLLGGRTAHSRFKIPLDVENSITCSTSFKVNYMG
;
A
#
# COMPACT_ATOMS: atom_id res chain seq x y z
N MET A 1 6.16 9.49 15.34
CA MET A 1 6.79 9.58 13.99
C MET A 1 7.74 10.78 14.02
N GLY A 2 9.02 10.56 13.73
CA GLY A 2 10.05 11.59 13.89
C GLY A 2 10.08 12.57 12.71
N SER A 3 10.63 13.77 12.92
CA SER A 3 10.79 14.80 11.87
C SER A 3 11.50 14.26 10.60
N ARG A 4 12.47 13.35 10.76
CA ARG A 4 13.17 12.67 9.66
C ARG A 4 12.26 11.81 8.78
N GLU A 5 11.24 11.17 9.36
CA GLU A 5 10.31 10.30 8.62
C GLU A 5 9.35 11.12 7.77
N ILE A 6 8.90 12.25 8.32
CA ILE A 6 8.05 13.23 7.61
C ILE A 6 8.81 13.82 6.41
N HIS A 7 10.05 14.27 6.63
CA HIS A 7 10.90 14.82 5.56
C HIS A 7 11.25 13.77 4.50
N GLY A 8 11.40 12.51 4.90
CA GLY A 8 11.64 11.40 3.98
C GLY A 8 10.48 11.15 3.04
N GLU A 9 9.23 11.26 3.51
CA GLU A 9 8.06 11.08 2.64
C GLU A 9 7.87 12.22 1.64
N LEU A 10 8.10 13.46 2.07
CA LEU A 10 7.94 14.64 1.22
C LEU A 10 8.94 14.66 0.04
N LYS A 11 10.02 13.90 0.14
CA LYS A 11 11.05 13.75 -0.92
C LYS A 11 10.73 12.65 -1.93
N ILE A 12 9.65 11.89 -1.76
CA ILE A 12 9.32 10.80 -2.68
C ILE A 12 8.87 11.40 -4.01
N SER A 13 9.64 11.15 -5.07
CA SER A 13 9.32 11.57 -6.43
C SER A 13 8.16 10.74 -6.99
N ILE A 14 7.03 11.40 -7.25
CA ILE A 14 5.84 10.76 -7.81
C ILE A 14 6.13 10.30 -9.24
N LEU A 15 5.76 9.07 -9.57
CA LEU A 15 5.86 8.55 -10.93
C LEU A 15 4.63 8.97 -11.73
N GLU A 16 4.83 9.48 -12.95
CA GLU A 16 3.75 9.95 -13.82
C GLU A 16 2.76 8.83 -14.16
N GLU A 17 3.26 7.61 -14.40
CA GLU A 17 2.44 6.42 -14.60
C GLU A 17 1.47 6.15 -13.44
N ASP A 18 1.82 6.53 -12.21
CA ASP A 18 0.97 6.36 -11.03
C ASP A 18 -0.12 7.41 -10.93
N LEU A 19 0.12 8.61 -11.48
CA LEU A 19 -0.93 9.61 -11.63
C LEU A 19 -1.92 9.19 -12.72
N LEU A 20 -1.40 8.73 -13.85
CA LEU A 20 -2.21 8.25 -14.98
C LEU A 20 -2.98 6.96 -14.64
N ALA A 21 -2.52 6.18 -13.65
CA ALA A 21 -3.23 5.00 -13.18
C ALA A 21 -4.68 5.31 -12.75
N ALA A 22 -4.94 6.51 -12.24
CA ALA A 22 -6.29 6.95 -11.86
C ALA A 22 -7.27 7.01 -13.05
N GLU A 23 -6.76 7.28 -14.25
CA GLU A 23 -7.57 7.38 -15.48
C GLU A 23 -7.97 6.01 -16.04
N SER A 24 -7.24 4.96 -15.67
CA SER A 24 -7.43 3.59 -16.17
C SER A 24 -8.10 2.66 -15.15
N LEU A 25 -8.70 3.20 -14.08
CA LEU A 25 -9.38 2.40 -13.06
C LEU A 25 -10.70 1.82 -13.61
N ASN A 26 -10.94 0.54 -13.36
CA ASN A 26 -12.26 -0.04 -13.63
C ASN A 26 -13.32 0.51 -12.66
N ALA A 27 -14.60 0.30 -12.96
CA ALA A 27 -15.71 0.89 -12.19
C ALA A 27 -15.65 0.63 -10.67
N LYS A 28 -15.27 -0.59 -10.24
CA LYS A 28 -15.17 -0.93 -8.81
C LYS A 28 -13.97 -0.26 -8.14
N GLN A 29 -12.84 -0.23 -8.83
CA GLN A 29 -11.64 0.46 -8.36
C GLN A 29 -11.87 1.97 -8.27
N LYS A 30 -12.51 2.56 -9.30
CA LYS A 30 -12.86 3.98 -9.33
C LYS A 30 -13.79 4.36 -8.18
N TYR A 31 -14.79 3.52 -7.90
CA TYR A 31 -15.68 3.72 -6.76
C TYR A 31 -14.93 3.71 -5.41
N ALA A 32 -13.97 2.81 -5.22
CA ALA A 32 -13.13 2.81 -4.02
C ALA A 32 -12.22 4.05 -3.96
N TYR A 33 -11.63 4.41 -5.11
CA TYR A 33 -10.76 5.57 -5.28
C TYR A 33 -11.42 6.88 -4.88
N GLU A 34 -12.59 7.15 -5.44
CA GLU A 34 -13.33 8.38 -5.15
C GLU A 34 -13.71 8.46 -3.66
N ARG A 35 -14.19 7.35 -3.07
CA ARG A 35 -14.65 7.36 -1.68
C ARG A 35 -13.55 7.58 -0.66
N ILE A 36 -12.37 7.02 -0.91
CA ILE A 36 -11.22 7.21 -0.02
C ILE A 36 -10.67 8.62 -0.18
N LEU A 37 -10.55 9.13 -1.42
CA LEU A 37 -10.11 10.50 -1.65
C LEU A 37 -11.06 11.55 -1.09
N GLU A 38 -12.38 11.30 -1.14
CA GLU A 38 -13.37 12.15 -0.49
C GLU A 38 -13.10 12.27 1.02
N LYS A 39 -12.83 11.15 1.72
CA LYS A 39 -12.45 11.18 3.13
C LYS A 39 -11.13 11.90 3.40
N VAL A 40 -10.12 11.65 2.57
CA VAL A 40 -8.81 12.30 2.69
C VAL A 40 -8.94 13.81 2.52
N PHE A 41 -9.62 14.28 1.47
CA PHE A 41 -9.72 15.70 1.15
C PHE A 41 -10.74 16.45 2.01
N SER A 42 -11.74 15.76 2.57
CA SER A 42 -12.60 16.34 3.62
C SER A 42 -11.90 16.40 4.99
N ASN A 43 -10.68 15.85 5.11
CA ASN A 43 -9.93 15.73 6.36
C ASN A 43 -10.77 15.08 7.48
N THR A 44 -11.55 14.06 7.11
CA THR A 44 -12.36 13.29 8.05
C THR A 44 -11.76 11.92 8.30
N PRO A 45 -11.71 11.43 9.56
CA PRO A 45 -11.16 10.12 9.86
C PRO A 45 -11.98 9.02 9.19
N GLY A 46 -11.30 7.96 8.77
CA GLY A 46 -11.91 6.79 8.16
C GLY A 46 -10.94 5.62 8.05
N ALA A 47 -11.49 4.41 8.05
CA ALA A 47 -10.76 3.18 7.81
C ALA A 47 -11.49 2.39 6.72
N PHE A 48 -10.73 1.87 5.76
CA PHE A 48 -11.26 1.15 4.61
C PHE A 48 -10.51 -0.16 4.43
N PHE A 49 -11.25 -1.21 4.05
CA PHE A 49 -10.68 -2.49 3.66
C PHE A 49 -11.09 -2.77 2.21
N ILE A 50 -10.10 -2.94 1.34
CA ILE A 50 -10.30 -3.28 -0.07
C ILE A 50 -9.90 -4.74 -0.27
N ASP A 51 -10.90 -5.57 -0.53
CA ASP A 51 -10.69 -6.98 -0.84
C ASP A 51 -10.94 -7.29 -2.31
N GLY A 52 -10.27 -8.33 -2.80
CA GLY A 52 -10.48 -8.87 -4.12
C GLY A 52 -9.54 -10.03 -4.41
N PRO A 53 -9.86 -10.87 -5.41
CA PRO A 53 -9.04 -12.01 -5.79
C PRO A 53 -7.64 -11.60 -6.27
N GLY A 54 -6.74 -12.58 -6.39
CA GLY A 54 -5.46 -12.38 -7.07
C GLY A 54 -5.67 -11.77 -8.47
N GLY A 55 -4.79 -10.83 -8.86
CA GLY A 55 -4.89 -10.17 -10.17
C GLY A 55 -5.93 -9.04 -10.29
N SER A 56 -6.70 -8.73 -9.24
CA SER A 56 -7.73 -7.67 -9.29
C SER A 56 -7.20 -6.22 -9.34
N GLY A 57 -5.88 -6.02 -9.47
CA GLY A 57 -5.27 -4.70 -9.54
C GLY A 57 -5.31 -3.87 -8.25
N LYS A 58 -5.35 -4.51 -7.07
CA LYS A 58 -5.32 -3.77 -5.77
C LYS A 58 -4.10 -2.87 -5.64
N ILE A 59 -2.92 -3.37 -6.04
CA ILE A 59 -1.67 -2.59 -6.00
C ILE A 59 -1.77 -1.37 -6.93
N PHE A 60 -2.32 -1.56 -8.12
CA PHE A 60 -2.56 -0.47 -9.08
C PHE A 60 -3.44 0.63 -8.47
N LEU A 61 -4.53 0.24 -7.80
CA LEU A 61 -5.40 1.17 -7.06
C LEU A 61 -4.64 1.91 -5.93
N TYR A 62 -3.80 1.21 -5.16
CA TYR A 62 -3.02 1.82 -4.08
C TYR A 62 -1.97 2.80 -4.60
N ARG A 63 -1.32 2.49 -5.73
CA ARG A 63 -0.38 3.39 -6.39
C ARG A 63 -1.07 4.69 -6.84
N ALA A 64 -2.25 4.59 -7.44
CA ALA A 64 -3.06 5.75 -7.83
C ALA A 64 -3.41 6.65 -6.63
N HIS A 65 -3.81 6.07 -5.49
CA HIS A 65 -4.08 6.86 -4.28
C HIS A 65 -2.83 7.57 -3.78
N LEU A 66 -1.72 6.83 -3.64
CA LEU A 66 -0.48 7.37 -3.12
C LEU A 66 0.02 8.54 -3.98
N ALA A 67 0.00 8.38 -5.30
CA ALA A 67 0.41 9.41 -6.23
C ALA A 67 -0.48 10.65 -6.16
N THR A 68 -1.81 10.47 -6.17
CA THR A 68 -2.77 11.58 -6.09
C THR A 68 -2.68 12.34 -4.77
N ILE A 69 -2.55 11.64 -3.65
CA ILE A 69 -2.44 12.29 -2.33
C ILE A 69 -1.11 13.06 -2.23
N ARG A 70 0.00 12.45 -2.65
CA ARG A 70 1.33 13.10 -2.62
C ARG A 70 1.42 14.26 -3.61
N SER A 71 0.73 14.21 -4.75
CA SER A 71 0.73 15.33 -5.72
C SER A 71 0.05 16.57 -5.17
N LYS A 72 -0.86 16.40 -4.20
CA LYS A 72 -1.46 17.49 -3.41
C LYS A 72 -0.62 17.90 -2.20
N HIS A 73 0.62 17.42 -2.11
CA HIS A 73 1.57 17.69 -1.02
C HIS A 73 1.06 17.25 0.36
N LEU A 74 0.18 16.23 0.38
CA LEU A 74 -0.28 15.58 1.60
C LEU A 74 0.59 14.37 1.94
N MET A 75 0.65 14.03 3.23
CA MET A 75 1.39 12.85 3.68
C MET A 75 0.60 11.56 3.43
N ALA A 76 1.23 10.61 2.75
CA ALA A 76 0.70 9.27 2.54
C ALA A 76 1.78 8.22 2.81
N PHE A 77 1.53 7.33 3.76
CA PHE A 77 2.45 6.29 4.17
C PHE A 77 2.05 4.95 3.57
N ALA A 78 2.92 4.38 2.74
CA ALA A 78 2.72 3.06 2.17
C ALA A 78 3.39 1.99 3.04
N THR A 79 2.60 1.02 3.52
CA THR A 79 3.12 -0.13 4.28
C THR A 79 2.59 -1.45 3.76
N ALA A 80 3.41 -2.49 3.84
CA ALA A 80 3.03 -3.86 3.52
C ALA A 80 3.58 -4.86 4.55
N SER A 81 3.07 -6.10 4.55
CA SER A 81 3.58 -7.16 5.44
C SER A 81 4.91 -7.73 4.96
N SER A 82 5.07 -7.93 3.64
CA SER A 82 6.28 -8.46 3.01
C SER A 82 7.11 -7.39 2.32
N GLY A 83 8.42 -7.63 2.20
CA GLY A 83 9.33 -6.75 1.47
C GLY A 83 8.96 -6.62 -0.01
N VAL A 84 8.55 -7.72 -0.64
CA VAL A 84 8.14 -7.74 -2.07
C VAL A 84 6.91 -6.87 -2.31
N ALA A 85 5.91 -6.96 -1.44
CA ALA A 85 4.74 -6.09 -1.55
C ALA A 85 5.08 -4.63 -1.23
N ALA A 86 5.98 -4.37 -0.28
CA ALA A 86 6.46 -3.02 0.02
C ALA A 86 7.18 -2.41 -1.18
N SER A 87 8.02 -3.16 -1.90
CA SER A 87 8.74 -2.66 -3.08
C SER A 87 7.83 -2.32 -4.26
N MET A 88 6.61 -2.87 -4.31
CA MET A 88 5.63 -2.54 -5.34
C MET A 88 4.89 -1.22 -5.09
N LEU A 89 5.06 -0.63 -3.89
CA LEU A 89 4.50 0.68 -3.55
C LEU A 89 5.63 1.69 -3.48
N LEU A 90 5.49 2.82 -4.16
CA LEU A 90 6.50 3.86 -4.15
C LEU A 90 6.72 4.40 -2.73
N GLY A 91 7.96 4.35 -2.24
CA GLY A 91 8.31 4.66 -0.85
C GLY A 91 7.73 3.69 0.18
N GLY A 92 7.26 2.53 -0.27
CA GLY A 92 6.71 1.48 0.58
C GLY A 92 7.76 0.90 1.51
N ARG A 93 7.33 0.60 2.73
CA ARG A 93 8.15 -0.10 3.73
C ARG A 93 7.34 -1.22 4.36
N THR A 94 8.02 -2.19 4.95
CA THR A 94 7.32 -3.18 5.75
C THR A 94 6.72 -2.54 7.00
N ALA A 95 5.57 -3.02 7.48
CA ALA A 95 4.96 -2.52 8.71
C ALA A 95 5.93 -2.59 9.90
N HIS A 96 6.70 -3.68 10.01
CA HIS A 96 7.70 -3.84 11.06
C HIS A 96 8.78 -2.75 11.00
N SER A 97 9.32 -2.44 9.82
CA SER A 97 10.40 -1.46 9.68
C SER A 97 9.89 -0.03 9.84
N ARG A 98 8.62 0.21 9.47
CA ARG A 98 7.95 1.50 9.57
C ARG A 98 7.59 1.87 10.99
N PHE A 99 6.91 0.96 11.69
CA PHE A 99 6.36 1.22 13.02
C PHE A 99 7.26 0.74 14.15
N LYS A 100 8.43 0.16 13.81
CA LYS A 100 9.39 -0.39 14.78
C LYS A 100 8.73 -1.44 15.69
N ILE A 101 7.88 -2.28 15.10
CA ILE A 101 7.21 -3.37 15.81
C ILE A 101 8.31 -4.33 16.31
N PRO A 102 8.43 -4.57 17.63
CA PRO A 102 9.40 -5.51 18.16
C PRO A 102 9.15 -6.89 17.55
N LEU A 103 10.20 -7.51 17.02
CA LEU A 103 10.17 -8.93 16.69
C LEU A 103 10.57 -9.67 17.95
N ASP A 104 9.60 -10.32 18.58
CA ASP A 104 9.91 -11.22 19.69
C ASP A 104 10.47 -12.52 19.10
N VAL A 105 11.80 -12.67 19.15
CA VAL A 105 12.52 -13.79 18.53
C VAL A 105 12.54 -15.01 19.45
N GLU A 106 11.93 -14.95 20.64
CA GLU A 106 12.18 -15.92 21.69
C GLU A 106 11.45 -17.27 21.56
N ASN A 107 10.56 -17.50 20.59
CA ASN A 107 10.04 -18.85 20.31
C ASN A 107 9.60 -19.02 18.84
N SER A 108 10.46 -19.63 18.02
CA SER A 108 10.16 -20.38 16.80
C SER A 108 8.88 -20.01 16.01
N ILE A 109 8.75 -18.78 15.50
CA ILE A 109 7.69 -18.46 14.51
C ILE A 109 8.19 -18.84 13.11
N THR A 110 8.41 -20.13 12.89
CA THR A 110 8.64 -20.66 11.54
C THR A 110 7.28 -20.97 10.91
N CYS A 111 6.88 -20.20 9.89
CA CYS A 111 5.73 -20.53 9.07
C CYS A 111 6.14 -21.62 8.06
N SER A 112 5.73 -22.87 8.30
CA SER A 112 5.92 -23.98 7.37
C SER A 112 4.88 -23.92 6.26
N THR A 113 5.26 -23.44 5.07
CA THR A 113 4.40 -23.51 3.89
C THR A 113 4.58 -24.87 3.22
N SER A 114 3.61 -25.78 3.38
CA SER A 114 3.56 -27.03 2.61
C SER A 114 2.93 -26.76 1.22
N PHE A 115 3.75 -26.76 0.17
CA PHE A 115 3.25 -26.79 -1.21
C PHE A 115 2.86 -28.23 -1.56
N LYS A 116 1.56 -28.52 -1.72
CA LYS A 116 1.11 -29.76 -2.35
C LYS A 116 1.15 -29.57 -3.86
N VAL A 117 2.11 -30.21 -4.52
CA VAL A 117 2.10 -30.40 -5.99
C VAL A 117 1.34 -31.70 -6.25
N ASN A 118 0.10 -31.60 -6.74
CA ASN A 118 -0.62 -32.78 -7.25
C ASN A 118 -0.18 -33.01 -8.70
N TYR A 119 0.57 -34.08 -8.95
CA TYR A 119 0.71 -34.61 -10.30
C TYR A 119 -0.54 -35.45 -10.61
N MET A 120 -1.31 -35.06 -11.63
CA MET A 120 -2.30 -35.93 -12.25
C MET A 120 -1.55 -36.89 -13.18
N GLY A 121 -1.58 -38.18 -12.86
CA GLY A 121 -1.28 -39.26 -13.80
C GLY A 121 -2.52 -39.69 -14.55
#